data_AF-A0A920FUN9-F1
#
_entry.id   AF-A0A920FUN9-F1
#
_cell.length_a   1.000
_cell.length_b   1.000
_cell.length_c   1.000
_cell.angle_alpha   90.00
_cell.angle_beta   90.00
_cell.angle_gamma   90.00
#
_symmetry.space_group_name_H-M   'P 1'
#
loop_
_entity.id
_entity.type
_entity.pdbx_description
1 polymer ?
#
loop_
_entity_poly.entity_id
_entity_poly.type
_entity_poly.pdbx_seq_one_letter_code
_entity_poly.pdbx_strand_id
1 'polypeptide(L)' 'MSSEQIEEHFNLSEKIDYLIGHQYELPSGGNIMFGKTDALTAIDVNTGSAKRFDTNREAIQLIAKLNKIKEYFWQSCY' A
#
# COMPACT_ATOMS: atom_id res chain seq x y z
N MET A 1 -4.13 20.87 -19.56
CA MET A 1 -5.13 20.40 -18.58
C MET A 1 -4.96 21.24 -17.33
N SER A 2 -6.04 21.76 -16.75
CA SER A 2 -5.98 22.41 -15.43
C SER A 2 -5.73 21.36 -14.33
N SER A 3 -5.31 21.80 -13.14
CA SER A 3 -5.12 20.92 -11.98
C SER A 3 -6.40 20.14 -11.63
N GLU A 4 -7.57 20.79 -11.73
CA GLU A 4 -8.87 20.16 -11.51
C GLU A 4 -9.15 19.03 -12.51
N GLN A 5 -8.84 19.24 -13.80
CA GLN A 5 -8.99 18.19 -14.82
C GLN A 5 -8.01 17.03 -14.62
N ILE A 6 -6.81 17.30 -14.12
CA ILE A 6 -5.84 16.25 -13.77
C ILE A 6 -6.36 15.44 -12.59
N GLU A 7 -6.88 16.10 -11.58
CA GLU A 7 -7.42 15.43 -10.40
C GLU A 7 -8.64 14.58 -10.74
N GLU A 8 -9.61 15.11 -11.50
CA GLU A 8 -10.79 14.35 -11.93
C GLU A 8 -10.41 13.12 -12.76
N HIS A 9 -9.41 13.23 -13.63
CA HIS A 9 -9.03 12.15 -14.53
C HIS A 9 -8.19 11.07 -13.84
N PHE A 10 -7.29 11.46 -12.94
CA PHE A 10 -6.31 10.55 -12.35
C PHE A 10 -6.57 10.22 -10.89
N ASN A 11 -7.41 10.98 -10.20
CA ASN A 11 -7.77 10.83 -8.79
C ASN A 11 -6.51 10.69 -7.91
N LEU A 12 -5.61 11.67 -8.03
CA LEU A 12 -4.27 11.58 -7.44
C LEU A 12 -4.33 11.70 -5.92
N SER A 13 -5.24 12.51 -5.38
CA SER A 13 -5.38 12.70 -3.93
C SER A 13 -5.70 11.37 -3.24
N GLU A 14 -6.70 10.63 -3.73
CA GLU A 14 -7.06 9.32 -3.16
C GLU A 14 -5.90 8.32 -3.25
N LYS A 15 -5.16 8.33 -4.37
CA LYS A 15 -3.98 7.46 -4.55
C LYS A 15 -2.85 7.84 -3.61
N ILE A 16 -2.64 9.13 -3.36
CA ILE A 16 -1.63 9.61 -2.42
C ILE A 16 -2.03 9.23 -1.01
N ASP A 17 -3.29 9.47 -0.61
CA ASP A 17 -3.84 9.11 0.70
C ASP A 17 -3.68 7.61 0.97
N TYR A 18 -3.97 6.78 -0.04
CA TYR A 18 -3.69 5.35 0.01
C TYR A 18 -2.20 5.06 0.25
N LEU A 19 -1.30 5.68 -0.52
CA LEU A 19 0.14 5.43 -0.43
C LEU A 19 0.78 5.86 0.90
N ILE A 20 0.27 6.92 1.54
CA ILE A 20 0.75 7.38 2.85
C ILE A 20 0.14 6.60 4.03
N GLY A 21 -0.90 5.80 3.76
CA GLY A 21 -1.52 4.91 4.73
C GLY A 21 -0.58 3.83 5.28
N HIS A 22 -1.10 3.11 6.27
CA HIS A 22 -0.41 2.01 6.95
C HIS A 22 -1.22 0.72 6.99
N GLN A 23 -2.50 0.73 6.59
CA GLN A 23 -3.34 -0.46 6.44
C GLN A 23 -3.87 -0.53 5.01
N TYR A 24 -3.89 -1.73 4.44
CA TYR A 24 -4.24 -1.97 3.05
C TYR A 24 -5.12 -3.21 2.91
N GLU A 25 -6.34 -3.04 2.40
CA GLU A 25 -7.25 -4.15 2.15
C GLU A 25 -6.77 -5.05 1.00
N LEU A 26 -7.02 -6.34 1.15
CA LEU A 26 -6.76 -7.38 0.16
C LEU A 26 -8.06 -7.79 -0.54
N PRO A 27 -8.02 -8.17 -1.83
CA PRO A 27 -9.21 -8.60 -2.57
C PRO A 27 -10.00 -9.73 -1.89
N SER A 28 -9.29 -10.63 -1.20
CA SER A 28 -9.88 -11.74 -0.44
C SER A 28 -10.59 -11.32 0.87
N GLY A 29 -10.56 -10.04 1.24
CA GLY A 29 -11.17 -9.52 2.48
C GLY A 29 -10.26 -9.60 3.71
N GLY A 30 -8.98 -9.93 3.50
CA GLY A 30 -7.92 -9.71 4.47
C GLY A 30 -7.33 -8.30 4.40
N ASN A 31 -6.30 -8.01 5.18
CA ASN A 31 -5.55 -6.75 5.05
C ASN A 31 -4.06 -6.94 5.38
N ILE A 32 -3.26 -5.96 4.98
CA ILE A 32 -1.85 -5.83 5.33
C ILE A 32 -1.69 -4.59 6.20
N MET A 33 -0.93 -4.68 7.29
CA MET A 33 -0.57 -3.55 8.13
C MET A 33 0.94 -3.33 8.16
N PHE A 34 1.38 -2.09 7.99
CA PHE A 34 2.77 -1.66 8.05
C PHE A 34 3.02 -0.93 9.37
N GLY A 35 3.91 -1.50 10.20
CA GLY A 35 4.44 -0.85 11.40
C GLY A 35 5.86 -0.37 11.15
N LYS A 36 6.11 0.94 11.20
CA LYS A 36 7.46 1.49 11.03
C LYS A 36 8.10 1.80 12.38
N THR A 37 9.35 1.37 12.53
CA THR A 37 10.25 1.76 13.63
C THR A 37 11.55 2.31 13.03
N ASP A 38 12.43 2.85 13.87
CA ASP A 38 13.72 3.40 13.41
C ASP A 38 14.64 2.33 12.81
N ALA A 39 14.57 1.10 13.33
CA ALA A 39 15.45 0.01 12.91
C ALA A 39 14.88 -0.83 11.76
N LEU A 40 13.56 -0.98 11.69
CA LEU A 40 12.89 -1.85 10.71
C LEU A 40 11.45 -1.47 10.44
N THR A 41 10.92 -1.99 9.32
CA THR A 41 9.49 -1.99 9.01
C THR A 41 8.93 -3.40 9.22
N ALA A 42 7.97 -3.54 10.12
CA ALA A 42 7.20 -4.76 10.31
C ALA A 42 5.97 -4.75 9.38
N ILE A 43 5.65 -5.90 8.79
CA ILE A 43 4.48 -6.07 7.93
C ILE A 43 3.67 -7.26 8.47
N ASP A 44 2.42 -7.01 8.85
CA ASP A 44 1.48 -8.01 9.32
C ASP A 44 0.43 -8.32 8.25
N VAL A 45 0.01 -9.58 8.12
CA VAL A 45 -0.95 -10.04 7.11
C VAL A 45 -2.12 -10.74 7.79
N ASN A 46 -3.29 -10.13 7.70
CA ASN A 46 -4.54 -10.62 8.26
C ASN A 46 -5.38 -11.27 7.16
N THR A 47 -5.84 -12.50 7.37
CA THR A 47 -6.53 -13.28 6.32
C THR A 47 -8.03 -13.08 6.22
N GLY A 48 -8.63 -12.37 7.20
CA GLY A 48 -10.07 -12.18 7.26
C GLY A 48 -10.83 -13.51 7.15
N SER A 49 -11.87 -13.53 6.31
CA SER A 49 -12.70 -14.71 6.03
C SER A 49 -12.16 -15.64 4.94
N ALA A 50 -10.98 -15.37 4.36
CA ALA A 50 -10.44 -16.11 3.23
C ALA A 50 -9.47 -17.23 3.62
N LYS A 51 -9.13 -18.07 2.62
CA LYS A 51 -8.09 -19.09 2.77
C LYS A 51 -6.71 -18.43 2.87
N ARG A 52 -5.93 -18.84 3.87
CA ARG A 52 -4.56 -18.34 4.14
C ARG A 52 -3.65 -18.26 2.91
N PHE A 53 -3.70 -19.27 2.04
CA PHE A 53 -2.81 -19.35 0.88
C PHE A 53 -3.09 -18.24 -0.13
N ASP A 54 -4.36 -17.96 -0.39
CA ASP A 54 -4.79 -16.95 -1.35
C ASP A 54 -4.45 -15.54 -0.84
N THR A 55 -4.72 -15.27 0.45
CA THR A 55 -4.35 -14.01 1.10
C THR A 55 -2.84 -13.75 1.05
N ASN A 56 -2.01 -14.75 1.36
CA ASN A 56 -0.55 -14.56 1.34
C ASN A 56 -0.03 -14.22 -0.05
N ARG A 57 -0.62 -14.82 -1.10
CA ARG A 57 -0.24 -14.54 -2.49
C ARG A 57 -0.59 -13.10 -2.88
N GLU A 58 -1.79 -12.66 -2.54
CA GLU A 58 -2.23 -11.27 -2.75
C GLU A 58 -1.35 -10.29 -1.96
N ALA A 59 -1.03 -10.64 -0.71
CA ALA A 59 -0.21 -9.82 0.16
C ALA A 59 1.20 -9.60 -0.40
N ILE A 60 1.88 -10.66 -0.87
CA ILE A 60 3.22 -10.56 -1.47
C ILE A 60 3.21 -9.60 -2.68
N GLN A 61 2.20 -9.69 -3.53
CA GLN A 61 2.09 -8.83 -4.72
C GLN A 61 1.92 -7.36 -4.33
N LEU A 62 1.05 -7.08 -3.34
CA LEU A 62 0.80 -5.72 -2.88
C LEU A 62 2.00 -5.14 -2.14
N ILE A 63 2.64 -5.91 -1.26
CA ILE A 63 3.86 -5.52 -0.53
C ILE A 63 4.97 -5.15 -1.51
N ALA A 64 5.21 -5.96 -2.53
CA ALA A 64 6.24 -5.67 -3.54
C ALA A 64 5.99 -4.33 -4.25
N LYS A 65 4.73 -4.06 -4.62
CA LYS A 65 4.33 -2.80 -5.26
C LYS A 65 4.51 -1.60 -4.32
N LEU A 66 4.03 -1.71 -3.08
CA LEU A 66 4.11 -0.64 -2.08
C LEU A 66 5.55 -0.34 -1.68
N ASN A 67 6.38 -1.37 -1.44
CA ASN A 67 7.80 -1.20 -1.12
C ASN A 67 8.53 -0.47 -2.24
N LYS A 68 8.32 -0.87 -3.50
CA LYS A 68 8.93 -0.20 -4.65
C LYS A 68 8.60 1.29 -4.67
N ILE A 69 7.33 1.65 -4.47
CA ILE A 69 6.90 3.06 -4.48
C ILE A 69 7.47 3.81 -3.28
N LYS A 70 7.31 3.27 -2.06
CA LYS A 70 7.78 3.92 -0.83
C LYS A 70 9.30 4.11 -0.86
N GLU A 71 10.08 3.18 -1.41
CA GLU A 71 11.54 3.32 -1.57
C GLU A 71 11.92 4.49 -2.47
N TYR A 72 11.23 4.70 -3.60
CA TYR A 72 11.46 5.89 -4.44
C TYR A 72 11.18 7.20 -3.69
N PHE A 73 10.17 7.24 -2.83
CA PHE A 73 9.91 8.41 -1.98
C PHE A 73 11.06 8.65 -0.99
N TRP A 74 11.60 7.60 -0.35
CA TRP A 74 12.73 7.74 0.58
C TRP A 74 14.00 8.23 -0.13
N GLN A 75 14.29 7.76 -1.33
CA GLN A 75 15.46 8.20 -2.12
C GLN A 75 15.34 9.65 -2.59
N SER A 76 14.13 10.20 -2.73
CA SER A 76 13.92 11.59 -3.13
C SER A 76 14.07 12.59 -1.98
N CYS A 77 14.10 12.13 -0.73
CA CYS A 77 14.20 12.98 0.46
C CYS A 77 15.64 13.10 1.00
N TYR A 78 16.61 12.48 0.33
CA TYR A 78 18.05 12.60 0.55
C TYR A 78 18.74 13.05 -0.73
#